data_AF-A0A7K2ZS88-F1
#
_entry.id   AF-A0A7K2ZS88-F1
#
_cell.length_a   1.000
_cell.length_b   1.000
_cell.length_c   1.000
_cell.angle_alpha   90.00
_cell.angle_beta   90.00
_cell.angle_gamma   90.00
#
_symmetry.space_group_name_H-M   'P 1'
#
loop_
_entity.id
_entity.type
_entity.pdbx_description
1 polymer ?
#
loop_
_entity_poly.entity_id
_entity_poly.type
_entity_poly.pdbx_seq_one_letter_code
_entity_poly.pdbx_strand_id
1 'polypeptide(L)'
;TLLVSAEPIPGFPSGPEPTAVTDRLDHARIDSGAHFRAELTELQQRASSVLDLVGAGRLDGEELTELPGAPQLALLHTLHRAAAGDWSTAGYDTLVVDLPPLDQALALLALPEQLRRYLRRLLPAERQAARALRPVLAQL
;
A
#
# COMPACT_ATOMS: atom_id res chain seq x y z
N THR A 1 -17.83 -2.98 13.82
CA THR A 1 -16.43 -3.44 13.95
C THR A 1 -16.00 -4.05 12.66
N LEU A 2 -14.75 -3.85 12.29
CA LEU A 2 -14.16 -4.35 11.06
C LEU A 2 -13.01 -5.29 11.39
N LEU A 3 -13.09 -6.53 10.91
CA LEU A 3 -12.00 -7.50 10.97
C LEU A 3 -11.29 -7.56 9.62
N VAL A 4 -9.96 -7.49 9.65
CA VAL A 4 -9.13 -7.61 8.45
C VAL A 4 -8.16 -8.77 8.63
N SER A 5 -8.08 -9.65 7.63
CA SER A 5 -7.13 -10.76 7.63
C SER A 5 -6.43 -10.91 6.28
N ALA A 6 -5.15 -11.32 6.30
CA ALA A 6 -4.45 -11.72 5.10
C ALA A 6 -4.80 -13.16 4.71
N GLU A 7 -4.82 -14.05 5.71
CA GLU A 7 -5.17 -15.45 5.52
C GLU A 7 -6.69 -15.65 5.44
N PRO A 8 -7.15 -16.66 4.68
CA PRO A 8 -8.56 -17.00 4.60
C PRO A 8 -9.06 -17.57 5.92
N ILE A 9 -10.16 -17.01 6.43
CA ILE A 9 -10.86 -17.52 7.61
C ILE A 9 -12.04 -18.38 7.14
N PRO A 10 -12.12 -19.67 7.52
CA PRO A 10 -13.25 -20.52 7.13
C PRO A 10 -14.60 -19.93 7.54
N GLY A 11 -15.54 -19.88 6.60
CA GLY A 11 -16.88 -19.34 6.82
C GLY A 11 -17.00 -17.82 6.71
N PHE A 12 -15.90 -17.11 6.45
CA PHE A 12 -15.90 -15.66 6.23
C PHE A 12 -15.85 -15.33 4.72
N PRO A 13 -16.35 -14.15 4.31
CA PRO A 13 -16.17 -13.64 2.96
C PRO A 13 -14.69 -13.61 2.55
N SER A 14 -14.39 -13.87 1.28
CA SER A 14 -13.01 -13.89 0.76
C SER A 14 -12.62 -12.61 0.01
N GLY A 15 -13.56 -11.67 -0.13
CA GLY A 15 -13.39 -10.45 -0.90
C GLY A 15 -12.58 -9.37 -0.16
N PRO A 16 -11.97 -8.43 -0.91
CA PRO A 16 -11.25 -7.31 -0.33
C PRO A 16 -12.17 -6.18 0.18
N GLU A 17 -13.44 -6.21 -0.21
CA GLU A 17 -14.43 -5.23 0.23
C GLU A 17 -15.05 -5.64 1.56
N PRO A 18 -15.22 -4.70 2.52
CA PRO A 18 -15.87 -4.98 3.79
C PRO A 18 -17.27 -5.55 3.58
N THR A 19 -17.47 -6.77 4.07
CA THR A 19 -18.70 -7.52 3.90
C THR A 19 -19.22 -7.96 5.25
N ALA A 20 -20.52 -7.76 5.49
CA ALA A 20 -21.16 -8.14 6.74
C ALA A 20 -21.08 -9.66 7.00
N VAL A 21 -20.56 -10.04 8.16
CA VAL A 21 -20.49 -11.42 8.64
C VAL A 21 -21.62 -11.70 9.63
N THR A 22 -21.86 -10.76 10.55
CA THR A 22 -22.96 -10.78 11.52
C THR A 22 -23.29 -9.35 11.96
N ASP A 23 -24.27 -9.21 12.84
CA ASP A 23 -24.64 -7.91 13.39
C ASP A 23 -23.42 -7.22 14.02
N ARG A 24 -23.08 -6.04 13.48
CA ARG A 24 -21.98 -5.17 13.91
C ARG A 24 -20.56 -5.72 13.62
N LEU A 25 -20.42 -6.75 12.78
CA LEU A 25 -19.11 -7.26 12.36
C LEU A 25 -19.05 -7.42 10.83
N ASP A 26 -18.14 -6.66 10.25
CA ASP A 26 -17.78 -6.77 8.84
C ASP A 26 -16.38 -7.35 8.73
N HIS A 27 -16.11 -8.05 7.62
CA HIS A 27 -14.81 -8.64 7.32
C HIS A 27 -14.34 -8.24 5.93
N ALA A 28 -13.03 -8.00 5.80
CA ALA A 28 -12.36 -7.78 4.54
C ALA A 28 -11.06 -8.59 4.50
N ARG A 29 -10.74 -9.19 3.35
CA ARG A 29 -9.47 -9.89 3.14
C ARG A 29 -8.43 -8.97 2.50
N ILE A 30 -7.21 -9.00 3.00
CA ILE A 30 -6.08 -8.36 2.32
C ILE A 30 -5.69 -9.23 1.14
N ASP A 31 -5.86 -8.71 -0.08
CA ASP A 31 -5.32 -9.31 -1.29
C ASP A 31 -4.05 -8.54 -1.68
N SER A 32 -2.91 -9.02 -1.21
CA SER A 32 -1.62 -8.36 -1.39
C SER A 32 -1.13 -8.37 -2.84
N GLY A 33 -1.44 -9.42 -3.60
CA GLY A 33 -1.16 -9.50 -5.04
C GLY A 33 -2.01 -8.52 -5.86
N ALA A 34 -3.31 -8.40 -5.58
CA ALA A 34 -4.15 -7.38 -6.22
C ALA A 34 -3.73 -5.95 -5.84
N HIS A 35 -3.45 -5.73 -4.56
CA HIS A 35 -2.96 -4.44 -4.07
C HIS A 35 -1.65 -4.02 -4.73
N PHE A 36 -0.67 -4.93 -4.79
CA PHE A 36 0.63 -4.65 -5.41
C PHE A 36 0.49 -4.29 -6.90
N ARG A 37 -0.31 -5.05 -7.64
CA ARG A 37 -0.58 -4.77 -9.07
C ARG A 37 -1.21 -3.40 -9.24
N ALA A 38 -2.24 -3.07 -8.45
CA ALA A 38 -2.91 -1.77 -8.51
C ALA A 38 -1.95 -0.60 -8.23
N GLU A 39 -1.21 -0.65 -7.12
CA GLU A 39 -0.27 0.41 -6.73
C GLU A 39 0.88 0.57 -7.74
N LEU A 40 1.42 -0.53 -8.26
CA LEU A 40 2.49 -0.47 -9.26
C LEU A 40 1.97 0.09 -10.59
N THR A 41 0.78 -0.31 -11.04
CA THR A 41 0.15 0.28 -12.24
C THR A 41 -0.04 1.78 -12.07
N GLU A 42 -0.56 2.25 -10.93
CA GLU A 42 -0.68 3.68 -10.67
C GLU A 42 0.67 4.40 -10.64
N LEU A 43 1.69 3.78 -10.03
CA LEU A 43 3.03 4.37 -9.97
C LEU A 43 3.62 4.52 -11.38
N GLN A 44 3.47 3.50 -12.23
CA GLN A 44 3.92 3.53 -13.63
C GLN A 44 3.17 4.59 -14.45
N GLN A 45 1.88 4.80 -14.18
CA GLN A 45 1.11 5.88 -14.82
C GLN A 45 1.62 7.25 -14.38
N ARG A 46 1.88 7.46 -13.08
CA ARG A 46 2.40 8.72 -12.54
C ARG A 46 3.85 9.01 -12.96
N ALA A 47 4.66 7.96 -13.14
CA ALA A 47 6.06 8.06 -13.51
C ALA A 47 6.32 7.87 -15.02
N SER A 48 5.29 7.88 -15.86
CA SER A 48 5.41 7.48 -17.26
C SER A 48 6.46 8.28 -18.03
N SER A 49 6.50 9.61 -17.83
CA SER A 49 7.49 10.48 -18.48
C SER A 49 8.92 10.13 -18.10
N VAL A 50 9.15 9.76 -16.84
CA VAL A 50 10.48 9.35 -16.34
C VAL A 50 10.85 7.97 -16.88
N LEU A 51 9.90 7.03 -16.91
CA LEU A 51 10.12 5.68 -17.45
C LEU A 51 10.47 5.72 -18.94
N ASP A 52 9.76 6.55 -19.72
CA ASP A 52 10.04 6.76 -21.14
C ASP A 52 11.44 7.36 -21.36
N LEU A 53 11.89 8.27 -20.47
CA LEU A 53 13.23 8.87 -20.49
C LEU A 53 14.36 7.88 -20.23
N VAL A 54 14.15 6.90 -19.34
CA VAL A 54 15.17 5.88 -19.01
C VAL A 54 15.05 4.60 -19.86
N GLY A 55 14.11 4.57 -20.81
CA GLY A 55 13.85 3.39 -21.65
C GLY A 55 13.32 2.18 -20.88
N ALA A 56 12.71 2.41 -19.71
CA ALA A 56 12.12 1.35 -18.92
C ALA A 56 10.78 0.90 -19.52
N GLY A 57 10.65 -0.38 -19.84
CA GLY A 57 9.40 -0.97 -20.30
C GLY A 57 8.34 -0.99 -19.20
N ARG A 58 7.08 -0.79 -19.58
CA ARG A 58 5.95 -0.98 -18.67
C ARG A 58 5.78 -2.47 -18.39
N LEU A 59 5.58 -2.82 -17.12
CA LEU A 59 5.27 -4.18 -16.71
C LEU A 59 3.76 -4.41 -16.81
N ASP A 60 3.36 -5.48 -17.50
CA ASP A 60 1.95 -5.87 -17.59
C ASP A 60 1.46 -6.39 -16.23
N GLY A 61 0.25 -5.98 -15.84
CA GLY A 61 -0.40 -6.37 -14.60
C GLY A 61 -0.55 -7.89 -14.42
N GLU A 62 -0.63 -8.62 -15.53
CA GLU A 62 -0.77 -10.09 -15.54
C GLU A 62 0.59 -10.82 -15.41
N GLU A 63 1.70 -10.17 -15.77
CA GLU A 63 3.06 -10.70 -15.62
C GLU A 63 3.66 -10.41 -14.22
N LEU A 64 3.02 -9.53 -13.46
CA LEU A 64 3.44 -9.14 -12.12
C LEU A 64 3.13 -10.25 -11.11
N THR A 65 4.17 -11.00 -10.76
CA THR A 65 4.17 -11.79 -9.53
C THR A 65 4.29 -10.87 -8.32
N GLU A 66 3.74 -11.32 -7.21
CA GLU A 66 3.81 -10.60 -5.96
C GLU A 66 5.28 -10.44 -5.52
N LEU A 67 5.73 -9.20 -5.33
CA LEU A 67 7.09 -8.93 -4.88
C LEU A 67 7.29 -9.27 -3.40
N PRO A 68 8.51 -9.65 -2.99
CA PRO A 68 8.88 -9.71 -1.59
C PRO A 68 8.57 -8.36 -0.91
N GLY A 69 7.79 -8.38 0.17
CA GLY A 69 7.35 -7.16 0.87
C GLY A 69 5.94 -6.69 0.54
N ALA A 70 5.31 -7.21 -0.52
CA ALA A 70 3.95 -6.82 -0.91
C ALA A 70 2.88 -7.12 0.16
N PRO A 71 2.89 -8.26 0.89
CA PRO A 71 1.95 -8.49 1.99
C PRO A 71 2.03 -7.41 3.07
N GLN A 72 3.25 -7.00 3.43
CA GLN A 72 3.50 -6.00 4.46
C GLN A 72 3.01 -4.62 4.02
N LEU A 73 3.26 -4.26 2.76
CA LEU A 73 2.78 -2.99 2.19
C LEU A 73 1.25 -2.97 2.07
N ALA A 74 0.63 -4.07 1.63
CA ALA A 74 -0.81 -4.19 1.54
C ALA A 74 -1.48 -4.04 2.91
N LEU A 75 -0.88 -4.63 3.96
CA LEU A 75 -1.36 -4.47 5.34
C LEU A 75 -1.24 -3.02 5.82
N LEU A 76 -0.08 -2.39 5.63
CA LEU A 76 0.13 -0.99 6.02
C LEU A 76 -0.79 -0.02 5.27
N HIS A 77 -1.01 -0.26 3.98
CA HIS A 77 -1.95 0.52 3.18
C HIS A 77 -3.40 0.30 3.65
N THR A 78 -3.77 -0.93 4.01
CA THR A 78 -5.08 -1.22 4.59
C THR A 78 -5.30 -0.47 5.90
N LEU A 79 -4.31 -0.44 6.79
CA LEU A 79 -4.35 0.37 8.01
C LEU A 79 -4.51 1.86 7.70
N HIS A 80 -3.80 2.35 6.68
CA HIS A 80 -3.88 3.74 6.24
C HIS A 80 -5.30 4.09 5.74
N ARG A 81 -5.88 3.27 4.86
CA ARG A 81 -7.25 3.45 4.34
C ARG A 81 -8.29 3.41 5.46
N ALA A 82 -8.15 2.47 6.38
CA ALA A 82 -9.06 2.38 7.53
C ALA A 82 -8.97 3.63 8.42
N ALA A 83 -7.76 4.17 8.65
CA ALA A 83 -7.56 5.40 9.40
C ALA A 83 -8.07 6.66 8.66
N ALA A 84 -8.04 6.66 7.32
CA ALA A 84 -8.56 7.74 6.49
C ALA A 84 -10.10 7.76 6.42
N GLY A 85 -10.76 6.64 6.75
CA GLY A 85 -12.21 6.50 6.69
C GLY A 85 -12.75 6.09 5.31
N ASP A 86 -11.89 5.61 4.42
CA ASP A 86 -12.20 5.39 3.00
C ASP A 86 -13.02 4.12 2.71
N TRP A 87 -13.34 3.31 3.73
CA TRP A 87 -13.97 1.99 3.56
C TRP A 87 -15.49 1.97 3.69
N SER A 88 -16.09 2.99 4.31
CA SER A 88 -17.54 3.03 4.51
C SER A 88 -17.99 4.46 4.71
N THR A 89 -19.14 4.80 4.15
CA THR A 89 -19.80 6.10 4.36
C THR A 89 -20.13 6.34 5.83
N ALA A 90 -20.27 5.28 6.63
CA ALA A 90 -20.51 5.35 8.08
C ALA A 90 -19.22 5.18 8.92
N GLY A 91 -18.09 4.82 8.30
CA GLY A 91 -16.85 4.49 8.99
C GLY A 91 -16.96 3.26 9.92
N TYR A 92 -15.87 2.94 10.63
CA TYR A 92 -15.83 1.90 11.65
C TYR A 92 -15.22 2.44 12.94
N ASP A 93 -15.88 2.20 14.08
CA ASP A 93 -15.36 2.62 15.40
C ASP A 93 -14.21 1.74 15.90
N THR A 94 -14.06 0.54 15.37
CA THR A 94 -13.07 -0.45 15.82
C THR A 94 -12.58 -1.28 14.65
N LEU A 95 -11.26 -1.30 14.50
CA LEU A 95 -10.53 -2.11 13.53
C LEU A 95 -9.76 -3.21 14.28
N VAL A 96 -10.03 -4.45 13.92
CA VAL A 96 -9.29 -5.64 14.38
C VAL A 96 -8.49 -6.16 13.19
N VAL A 97 -7.19 -6.34 13.37
CA VAL A 97 -6.29 -6.78 12.29
C VAL A 97 -5.58 -8.05 12.73
N ASP A 98 -5.68 -9.07 11.89
CA ASP A 98 -4.90 -10.30 12.01
C ASP A 98 -3.46 -10.02 11.59
N LEU A 99 -2.62 -9.75 12.59
CA LEU A 99 -1.21 -9.38 12.41
C LEU A 99 -0.33 -10.65 12.38
N PRO A 100 0.84 -10.57 11.72
CA PRO A 100 1.85 -11.63 11.84
C PRO A 100 2.35 -11.78 13.29
N PRO A 101 3.22 -12.77 13.59
CA PRO A 101 3.85 -12.91 14.90
C PRO A 101 4.42 -11.59 15.45
N LEU A 102 4.36 -11.41 16.77
CA LEU A 102 4.56 -10.11 17.42
C LEU A 102 5.86 -9.40 17.00
N ASP A 103 6.97 -10.13 16.90
CA ASP A 103 8.27 -9.59 16.48
C ASP A 103 8.23 -9.02 15.05
N GLN A 104 7.56 -9.73 14.14
CA GLN A 104 7.35 -9.31 12.77
C GLN A 104 6.35 -8.16 12.69
N ALA A 105 5.29 -8.19 13.49
CA ALA A 105 4.28 -7.14 13.54
C ALA A 105 4.87 -5.80 14.03
N LEU A 106 5.70 -5.83 15.08
CA LEU A 106 6.37 -4.63 15.58
C LEU A 106 7.32 -4.04 14.52
N ALA A 107 8.09 -4.88 13.84
CA ALA A 107 8.95 -4.45 12.74
C ALA A 107 8.13 -3.82 11.61
N LEU A 108 7.04 -4.49 11.20
CA LEU A 108 6.12 -4.04 10.15
C LEU A 108 5.52 -2.67 10.47
N LEU A 109 4.98 -2.48 11.68
CA LEU A 109 4.36 -1.23 12.10
C LEU A 109 5.37 -0.08 12.25
N ALA A 110 6.65 -0.40 12.49
CA ALA A 110 7.72 0.59 12.53
C ALA A 110 8.26 0.98 11.14
N LEU A 111 7.98 0.19 10.09
CA LEU A 111 8.51 0.41 8.74
C LEU A 111 8.25 1.82 8.19
N PRO A 112 7.04 2.42 8.31
CA PRO A 112 6.79 3.73 7.73
C PRO A 112 7.73 4.82 8.29
N GLU A 113 7.99 4.80 9.60
CA GLU A 113 8.88 5.79 10.23
C GLU A 113 10.35 5.53 9.89
N GLN A 114 10.76 4.26 9.84
CA GLN A 114 12.10 3.88 9.40
C GLN A 114 12.36 4.33 7.96
N LEU A 115 11.41 4.08 7.04
CA LEU A 115 11.50 4.50 5.65
C LEU A 115 11.61 6.01 5.54
N ARG A 116 10.75 6.77 6.23
CA ARG A 116 10.83 8.25 6.28
C ARG A 116 12.19 8.73 6.77
N ARG A 117 12.79 8.05 7.76
CA ARG A 117 14.13 8.38 8.27
C ARG A 117 15.22 8.10 7.22
N TYR A 118 15.15 6.99 6.50
CA TYR A 118 16.10 6.68 5.42
C TYR A 118 15.96 7.65 4.25
N LEU A 119 14.74 7.91 3.80
CA LEU A 119 14.48 8.84 2.69
C LEU A 119 14.96 10.25 3.03
N ARG A 120 14.74 10.76 4.25
CA ARG A 120 15.28 12.06 4.68
C ARG A 120 16.81 12.14 4.65
N ARG A 121 17.51 11.00 4.75
CA ARG A 121 18.98 10.93 4.68
C ARG A 121 19.49 10.82 3.24
N LEU A 122 18.75 10.13 2.38
CA LEU A 122 19.12 9.89 0.99
C LEU A 122 18.69 11.02 0.06
N LEU A 123 17.54 11.64 0.32
CA LEU A 123 17.01 12.76 -0.45
C LEU A 123 17.43 14.07 0.23
N PRO A 124 18.32 14.89 -0.40
CA PRO A 124 18.69 16.19 0.16
C PRO A 124 17.44 17.07 0.24
N ALA A 125 17.42 18.00 1.22
CA ALA A 125 16.27 18.88 1.48
C ALA A 125 15.67 19.42 0.17
N GLU A 126 14.35 19.32 0.01
CA GLU A 126 13.55 19.46 -1.23
C GLU A 126 14.03 20.55 -2.21
N ARG A 127 14.61 21.65 -1.71
CA ARG A 127 15.19 22.74 -2.50
C ARG A 127 16.38 22.33 -3.37
N GLN A 128 17.15 21.31 -2.98
CA GLN A 128 18.36 20.89 -3.70
C GLN A 128 18.03 19.89 -4.81
N ALA A 129 17.09 18.98 -4.57
CA ALA A 129 16.53 18.09 -5.58
C ALA A 129 15.75 18.88 -6.65
N ALA A 130 14.89 19.83 -6.24
CA ALA A 130 14.16 20.70 -7.18
C ALA A 130 15.10 21.55 -8.05
N ARG A 131 16.23 22.03 -7.50
CA ARG A 131 17.26 22.74 -8.28
C ARG A 131 17.98 21.83 -9.28
N ALA A 132 18.25 20.58 -8.91
CA ALA A 132 18.90 19.60 -9.79
C ALA A 132 17.97 19.15 -10.93
N LEU A 133 16.65 19.10 -10.70
CA LEU A 133 15.65 18.72 -11.70
C LEU A 133 15.19 19.89 -12.59
N ARG A 134 15.44 21.13 -12.16
CA ARG A 134 15.08 22.36 -12.90
C ARG A 134 15.53 22.39 -14.37
N PRO A 135 16.74 21.94 -14.76
CA PRO A 135 17.18 21.99 -16.16
C PRO A 135 16.41 21.01 -17.05
N VAL A 136 16.03 19.85 -16.50
CA VAL A 136 15.27 18.80 -17.23
C VAL A 136 13.81 19.21 -17.38
N LEU A 137 13.24 19.81 -16.33
CA LEU A 137 11.88 20.38 -16.36
C LEU A 137 11.75 21.61 -17.25
N ALA A 138 12.86 22.33 -17.51
CA ALA A 138 12.88 23.47 -18.43
C ALA A 138 13.04 23.06 -19.90
N GLN A 139 13.30 21.79 -20.17
CA GLN A 139 13.42 21.21 -21.52
C GLN A 139 12.16 20.46 -21.97
N LEU A 140 11.14 20.39 -21.11
CA LEU A 140 9.78 19.95 -21.41
C LEU A 140 8.88 21.16 -21.68
#